data_AF-A0AAW9CZC9-F1
#
_entry.id   AF-A0AAW9CZC9-F1
#
_cell.length_a   1.000
_cell.length_b   1.000
_cell.length_c   1.000
_cell.angle_alpha   90.00
_cell.angle_beta   90.00
_cell.angle_gamma   90.00
#
_symmetry.space_group_name_H-M   'P 1'
#
loop_
_entity.id
_entity.type
_entity.pdbx_description
1 polymer ?
#
loop_
_entity_poly.entity_id
_entity_poly.type
_entity_poly.pdbx_seq_one_letter_code
_entity_poly.pdbx_strand_id
1 'polypeptide(L)'
;MNILRFNDHGAEVGLLQQRLVRAGYPVDVSHLYDEQTERAVQTLQAAAGLVVDGIAGPKTYRALASGKRDPKHLTDADLARAAATLGVSLACVRAVNEVESRGVGFLDDGRPKILFERHVMYLRLVANVGKEAADAAAARWPGVVNPKRGGYQGGAAEYVRLDTAARIDAASAYESASWGAFQIMAYHWKRLGYASVDEFVSRMELGEAEHLDAFVRYVAADKKLLAALRARKWAAFAEGYNGPEFAINLYDVKLDRAYAKYAGTGKAAA
;
A
#
# COMPACT_ATOMS: atom_id res chain seq x y z
N MET A 1 10.86 14.72 2.81
CA MET A 1 10.07 15.19 3.97
C MET A 1 9.81 13.97 4.84
N ASN A 2 10.19 14.01 6.11
CA ASN A 2 10.09 12.84 6.99
C ASN A 2 8.64 12.59 7.39
N ILE A 3 8.26 11.31 7.53
CA ILE A 3 6.98 10.92 8.10
C ILE A 3 7.05 11.16 9.60
N LEU A 4 6.19 12.03 10.13
CA LEU A 4 6.11 12.31 11.57
C LEU A 4 4.87 11.66 12.17
N ARG A 5 5.00 11.12 13.38
CA ARG A 5 3.95 10.44 14.14
C ARG A 5 4.12 10.66 15.64
N PHE A 6 3.14 10.19 16.42
CA PHE A 6 3.14 10.26 17.87
C PHE A 6 4.48 9.82 18.49
N ASN A 7 4.95 10.58 19.49
CA ASN A 7 6.25 10.49 20.17
C ASN A 7 7.50 10.91 19.36
N ASP A 8 7.38 11.28 18.08
CA ASP A 8 8.48 11.96 17.40
C ASP A 8 8.74 13.33 18.06
N HIS A 9 9.99 13.79 18.04
CA HIS A 9 10.38 15.06 18.63
C HIS A 9 11.46 15.77 17.79
N GLY A 10 11.57 17.09 17.95
CA GLY A 10 12.63 17.90 17.34
C GLY A 10 12.14 19.02 16.42
N ALA A 11 13.06 19.60 15.66
CA ALA A 11 12.81 20.78 14.83
C ALA A 11 11.72 20.55 13.77
N GLU A 12 11.69 19.37 13.14
CA GLU A 12 10.68 19.02 12.13
C GLU A 12 9.25 18.97 12.71
N VAL A 13 9.10 18.52 13.96
CA VAL A 13 7.82 18.53 14.66
C VAL A 13 7.37 19.96 14.96
N GLY A 14 8.29 20.80 15.46
CA GLY A 14 8.00 22.22 15.67
C GLY A 14 7.58 22.93 14.37
N LEU A 15 8.23 22.60 13.25
CA LEU A 15 7.85 23.12 11.93
C LEU A 15 6.45 22.65 11.50
N LEU A 16 6.11 21.38 11.73
CA LEU A 16 4.75 20.88 11.49
C LEU A 16 3.71 21.64 12.35
N GLN A 17 3.96 21.78 13.66
CA GLN A 17 3.07 22.49 14.58
C GLN A 17 2.85 23.95 14.17
N GLN A 18 3.91 24.68 13.82
CA GLN A 18 3.80 26.06 13.32
C GLN A 18 2.96 26.15 12.03
N ARG A 19 3.10 25.17 11.14
CA ARG A 19 2.30 25.11 9.90
C ARG A 19 0.84 24.77 10.18
N LEU A 20 0.55 23.88 11.13
CA LEU A 20 -0.81 23.56 11.58
C LEU A 20 -1.50 24.81 12.14
N VAL A 21 -0.83 25.53 13.04
CA VAL A 21 -1.35 26.80 13.60
C VAL A 21 -1.66 27.81 12.49
N ARG A 22 -0.74 28.01 11.55
CA ARG A 22 -0.93 28.92 10.40
C ARG A 22 -2.12 28.52 9.52
N ALA A 23 -2.37 27.22 9.38
CA ALA A 23 -3.48 26.68 8.61
C ALA A 23 -4.82 26.65 9.39
N GLY A 24 -4.85 27.15 10.63
CA GLY A 24 -6.06 27.23 11.44
C GLY A 24 -6.35 25.99 12.28
N TYR A 25 -5.37 25.11 12.49
CA TYR A 25 -5.47 23.95 13.40
C TYR A 25 -4.68 24.24 14.68
N PRO A 26 -5.35 24.63 15.78
CA PRO A 26 -4.66 25.05 17.01
C PRO A 26 -3.88 23.90 17.64
N VAL A 27 -2.62 24.16 17.98
CA VAL A 27 -1.72 23.27 18.73
C VAL A 27 -0.57 24.10 19.31
N ASP A 28 -0.04 23.69 20.45
CA ASP A 28 1.17 24.29 21.02
C ASP A 28 2.43 23.86 20.24
N VAL A 29 3.39 24.78 20.06
CA VAL A 29 4.67 24.47 19.40
C VAL A 29 5.65 23.91 20.43
N SER A 30 5.41 22.67 20.86
CA SER A 30 6.19 21.97 21.89
C SER A 30 7.43 21.25 21.36
N HIS A 31 7.58 21.13 20.02
CA HIS A 31 8.56 20.25 19.37
C HIS A 31 8.40 18.76 19.71
N LEU A 32 7.29 18.36 20.34
CA LEU A 32 6.91 16.98 20.64
C LEU A 32 5.61 16.65 19.92
N TYR A 33 5.59 15.53 19.20
CA TYR A 33 4.39 15.04 18.53
C TYR A 33 3.52 14.31 19.57
N ASP A 34 2.83 15.11 20.36
CA ASP A 34 1.94 14.70 21.43
C ASP A 34 0.50 14.45 20.94
N GLU A 35 -0.43 14.24 21.88
CA GLU A 35 -1.83 13.98 21.58
C GLU A 35 -2.52 15.18 20.92
N GLN A 36 -2.11 16.41 21.26
CA GLN A 36 -2.67 17.61 20.66
C GLN A 36 -2.22 17.73 19.20
N THR A 37 -0.95 17.44 18.92
CA THR A 37 -0.39 17.41 17.57
C THR A 37 -1.04 16.32 16.73
N GLU A 38 -1.18 15.11 17.26
CA GLU A 38 -1.89 14.03 16.57
C GLU A 38 -3.34 14.42 16.24
N ARG A 39 -4.05 15.01 17.20
CA ARG A 39 -5.45 15.45 16.99
C ARG A 39 -5.58 16.58 15.99
N ALA A 40 -4.64 17.53 15.97
CA ALA A 40 -4.60 18.59 14.97
C ALA A 40 -4.37 18.01 13.56
N VAL A 41 -3.47 17.04 13.42
CA VAL A 41 -3.26 16.31 12.16
C VAL A 41 -4.50 15.52 11.74
N GLN A 42 -5.14 14.81 12.64
CA GLN A 42 -6.40 14.08 12.36
C GLN A 42 -7.51 15.04 11.89
N THR A 43 -7.61 16.22 12.50
CA THR A 43 -8.59 17.24 12.12
C THR A 43 -8.33 17.79 10.72
N LEU A 44 -7.06 18.05 10.38
CA LEU A 44 -6.64 18.41 9.03
C LEU A 44 -6.98 17.30 8.02
N GLN A 45 -6.65 16.05 8.34
CA GLN A 45 -6.90 14.91 7.46
C GLN A 45 -8.40 14.76 7.17
N ALA A 46 -9.24 14.85 8.21
CA ALA A 46 -10.69 14.80 8.07
C ALA A 46 -11.21 15.95 7.19
N ALA A 47 -10.76 17.19 7.44
CA ALA A 47 -11.17 18.36 6.66
C ALA A 47 -10.75 18.26 5.18
N ALA A 48 -9.60 17.66 4.90
CA ALA A 48 -9.10 17.44 3.53
C ALA A 48 -9.69 16.18 2.86
N GLY A 49 -10.47 15.36 3.57
CA GLY A 49 -11.00 14.09 3.05
C GLY A 49 -9.93 13.01 2.85
N LEU A 50 -8.83 13.06 3.60
CA LEU A 50 -7.79 12.02 3.62
C LEU A 50 -8.20 10.82 4.49
N VAL A 51 -7.38 9.77 4.46
CA VAL A 51 -7.39 8.78 5.54
C VAL A 51 -6.98 9.45 6.85
N VAL A 52 -7.81 9.32 7.87
CA VAL A 52 -7.55 9.87 9.22
C VAL A 52 -6.75 8.87 10.04
N ASP A 53 -5.42 8.90 9.89
CA ASP A 53 -4.46 8.03 10.60
C ASP A 53 -3.66 8.79 11.67
N GLY A 54 -3.73 10.12 11.72
CA GLY A 54 -2.95 10.94 12.65
C GLY A 54 -1.44 10.93 12.36
N ILE A 55 -1.02 10.49 11.17
CA ILE A 55 0.38 10.47 10.72
C ILE A 55 0.60 11.60 9.72
N ALA A 56 1.57 12.46 10.00
CA ALA A 56 1.99 13.52 9.09
C ALA A 56 2.94 12.96 8.02
N GLY A 57 2.36 12.30 7.01
CA GLY A 57 3.06 11.84 5.80
C GLY A 57 2.93 12.78 4.60
N PRO A 58 3.47 12.41 3.43
CA PRO A 58 3.46 13.26 2.22
C PRO A 58 2.08 13.79 1.83
N LYS A 59 1.02 12.99 1.98
CA LYS A 59 -0.36 13.38 1.68
C LYS A 59 -0.87 14.45 2.63
N THR A 60 -0.62 14.29 3.93
CA THR A 60 -0.95 15.27 4.98
C THR A 60 -0.24 16.59 4.70
N TYR A 61 1.06 16.55 4.38
CA TYR A 61 1.81 17.78 4.07
C TYR A 61 1.33 18.48 2.80
N ARG A 62 0.92 17.72 1.77
CA ARG A 62 0.34 18.29 0.55
C ARG A 62 -1.01 18.96 0.82
N ALA A 63 -1.85 18.32 1.63
CA ALA A 63 -3.11 18.91 2.07
C ALA A 63 -2.88 20.17 2.93
N LEU A 64 -1.92 20.12 3.86
CA LEU A 64 -1.55 21.28 4.69
C LEU A 64 -1.04 22.46 3.85
N ALA A 65 -0.33 22.19 2.76
CA ALA A 65 0.23 23.23 1.89
C ALA A 65 -0.81 23.83 0.92
N SER A 66 -1.74 23.03 0.40
CA SER A 66 -2.63 23.42 -0.69
C SER A 66 -4.11 23.54 -0.30
N GLY A 67 -4.48 23.06 0.89
CA GLY A 67 -5.87 22.86 1.31
C GLY A 67 -6.61 21.80 0.49
N LYS A 68 -5.92 21.08 -0.40
CA LYS A 68 -6.53 20.14 -1.35
C LYS A 68 -5.92 18.75 -1.25
N ARG A 69 -6.78 17.75 -1.43
CA ARG A 69 -6.39 16.35 -1.61
C ARG A 69 -6.23 16.06 -3.10
N ASP A 70 -5.25 15.23 -3.45
CA ASP A 70 -5.17 14.62 -4.77
C ASP A 70 -6.32 13.61 -4.95
N PRO A 71 -7.17 13.72 -5.98
CA PRO A 71 -8.30 12.81 -6.16
C PRO A 71 -7.91 11.33 -6.27
N LYS A 72 -6.65 11.01 -6.63
CA LYS A 72 -6.14 9.63 -6.65
C LYS A 72 -5.85 9.07 -5.25
N HIS A 73 -5.78 9.90 -4.21
CA HIS A 73 -5.47 9.44 -2.85
C HIS A 73 -6.66 8.71 -2.22
N LEU A 74 -6.35 7.70 -1.41
CA LEU A 74 -7.32 6.96 -0.63
C LEU A 74 -8.03 7.86 0.41
N THR A 75 -9.28 7.53 0.70
CA THR A 75 -10.14 8.22 1.67
C THR A 75 -10.69 7.26 2.72
N ASP A 76 -11.18 7.81 3.83
CA ASP A 76 -11.93 7.06 4.83
C ASP A 76 -13.19 6.38 4.28
N ALA A 77 -13.85 6.98 3.28
CA ALA A 77 -15.01 6.38 2.64
C ALA A 77 -14.64 5.10 1.88
N ASP A 78 -13.43 5.04 1.29
CA ASP A 78 -12.94 3.85 0.61
C ASP A 78 -12.66 2.74 1.62
N LEU A 79 -12.07 3.08 2.77
CA LEU A 79 -11.85 2.13 3.87
C LEU A 79 -13.17 1.57 4.43
N ALA A 80 -14.21 2.41 4.54
CA ALA A 80 -15.53 1.97 4.98
C ALA A 80 -16.18 0.98 4.00
N ARG A 81 -16.06 1.21 2.68
CA ARG A 81 -16.55 0.28 1.66
C ARG A 81 -15.79 -1.04 1.68
N ALA A 82 -14.47 -1.00 1.87
CA ALA A 82 -13.64 -2.19 2.05
C ALA A 82 -14.07 -3.00 3.30
N ALA A 83 -14.34 -2.32 4.42
CA ALA A 83 -14.80 -2.95 5.65
C ALA A 83 -16.14 -3.68 5.47
N ALA A 84 -17.09 -3.02 4.80
CA ALA A 84 -18.39 -3.63 4.46
C ALA A 84 -18.21 -4.86 3.55
N THR A 85 -17.36 -4.77 2.53
CA THR A 85 -17.09 -5.87 1.59
C THR A 85 -16.48 -7.08 2.29
N LEU A 86 -15.52 -6.86 3.18
CA LEU A 86 -14.84 -7.93 3.93
C LEU A 86 -15.68 -8.42 5.13
N GLY A 87 -16.71 -7.70 5.55
CA GLY A 87 -17.49 -8.00 6.74
C GLY A 87 -16.66 -7.89 8.02
N VAL A 88 -15.85 -6.84 8.13
CA VAL A 88 -15.02 -6.52 9.31
C VAL A 88 -15.29 -5.10 9.78
N SER A 89 -14.78 -4.74 10.97
CA SER A 89 -14.90 -3.36 11.45
C SER A 89 -14.02 -2.40 10.65
N LEU A 90 -14.40 -1.12 10.60
CA LEU A 90 -13.55 -0.08 10.01
C LEU A 90 -12.17 -0.01 10.68
N ALA A 91 -12.10 -0.26 11.99
CA ALA A 91 -10.83 -0.33 12.72
C ALA A 91 -9.90 -1.43 12.18
N CYS A 92 -10.42 -2.60 11.79
CA CYS A 92 -9.62 -3.64 11.15
C CYS A 92 -9.02 -3.15 9.83
N VAL A 93 -9.83 -2.52 8.97
CA VAL A 93 -9.34 -2.04 7.67
C VAL A 93 -8.36 -0.89 7.82
N ARG A 94 -8.56 0.02 8.78
CA ARG A 94 -7.59 1.09 9.09
C ARG A 94 -6.26 0.52 9.57
N ALA A 95 -6.29 -0.48 10.45
CA ALA A 95 -5.08 -1.14 10.94
C ALA A 95 -4.29 -1.79 9.81
N VAL A 96 -4.98 -2.54 8.95
CA VAL A 96 -4.41 -3.16 7.76
C VAL A 96 -3.86 -2.11 6.79
N ASN A 97 -4.61 -1.03 6.52
CA ASN A 97 -4.14 0.03 5.65
C ASN A 97 -2.89 0.73 6.21
N GLU A 98 -2.81 0.99 7.53
CA GLU A 98 -1.63 1.61 8.14
C GLU A 98 -0.39 0.70 8.03
N VAL A 99 -0.56 -0.61 8.15
CA VAL A 99 0.55 -1.57 8.29
C VAL A 99 0.98 -2.21 6.97
N GLU A 100 0.02 -2.59 6.12
CA GLU A 100 0.26 -3.35 4.88
C GLU A 100 0.39 -2.46 3.64
N SER A 101 -0.02 -1.19 3.74
CA SER A 101 0.15 -0.23 2.66
C SER A 101 1.54 0.38 2.69
N ARG A 102 2.10 0.65 1.51
CA ARG A 102 3.28 1.52 1.34
C ARG A 102 2.98 3.01 1.52
N GLY A 103 1.78 3.36 1.95
CA GLY A 103 1.32 4.71 2.23
C GLY A 103 1.02 5.52 0.98
N VAL A 104 1.92 5.56 -0.01
CA VAL A 104 1.73 6.25 -1.30
C VAL A 104 1.77 5.22 -2.43
N GLY A 105 0.67 5.10 -3.18
CA GLY A 105 0.51 4.12 -4.26
C GLY A 105 1.08 4.54 -5.61
N PHE A 106 1.50 5.79 -5.76
CA PHE A 106 2.03 6.36 -7.00
C PHE A 106 3.46 6.89 -6.82
N LEU A 107 4.22 6.92 -7.92
CA LEU A 107 5.48 7.65 -8.05
C LEU A 107 5.18 9.14 -8.26
N ASP A 108 6.22 9.98 -8.13
CA ASP A 108 6.10 11.43 -8.33
C ASP A 108 5.70 11.80 -9.78
N ASP A 109 5.98 10.93 -10.74
CA ASP A 109 5.56 11.07 -12.14
C ASP A 109 4.12 10.62 -12.42
N GLY A 110 3.39 10.20 -11.38
CA GLY A 110 1.97 9.85 -11.48
C GLY A 110 1.68 8.41 -11.90
N ARG A 111 2.69 7.59 -12.17
CA ARG A 111 2.53 6.15 -12.43
C ARG A 111 2.37 5.35 -11.14
N PRO A 112 1.60 4.25 -11.10
CA PRO A 112 1.53 3.38 -9.94
C PRO A 112 2.92 2.90 -9.50
N LYS A 113 3.13 2.69 -8.21
CA LYS A 113 4.35 2.01 -7.75
C LYS A 113 4.28 0.56 -8.20
N ILE A 114 5.35 0.09 -8.82
CA ILE A 114 5.50 -1.30 -9.20
C ILE A 114 6.78 -1.91 -8.64
N LEU A 115 6.81 -3.23 -8.54
CA LEU A 115 8.04 -4.00 -8.48
C LEU A 115 7.95 -5.12 -9.52
N PHE A 116 8.90 -5.14 -10.46
CA PHE A 116 8.94 -6.14 -11.52
C PHE A 116 9.78 -7.35 -11.09
N GLU A 117 9.21 -8.55 -11.24
CA GLU A 117 9.81 -9.81 -10.80
C GLU A 117 10.27 -10.65 -12.00
N ARG A 118 11.55 -10.55 -12.37
CA ARG A 118 12.13 -11.29 -13.52
C ARG A 118 11.93 -12.80 -13.48
N HIS A 119 11.77 -13.35 -12.28
CA HIS A 119 11.51 -14.77 -12.06
C HIS A 119 10.04 -15.13 -12.25
N VAL A 120 9.13 -14.22 -11.91
CA VAL A 120 7.72 -14.35 -12.26
C VAL A 120 7.55 -14.20 -13.76
N MET A 121 8.26 -13.28 -14.42
CA MET A 121 8.25 -13.15 -15.89
C MET A 121 8.63 -14.47 -16.57
N TYR A 122 9.70 -15.15 -16.11
CA TYR A 122 10.04 -16.48 -16.60
C TYR A 122 8.88 -17.47 -16.42
N LEU A 123 8.29 -17.54 -15.21
CA LEU A 123 7.17 -18.44 -14.94
C LEU A 123 5.91 -18.13 -15.77
N ARG A 124 5.65 -16.85 -16.06
CA ARG A 124 4.53 -16.42 -16.90
C ARG A 124 4.77 -16.73 -18.36
N LEU A 125 5.98 -16.52 -18.89
CA LEU A 125 6.34 -16.96 -20.24
C LEU A 125 6.18 -18.48 -20.41
N VAL A 126 6.60 -19.28 -19.42
CA VAL A 126 6.38 -20.74 -19.43
C VAL A 126 4.88 -21.05 -19.53
N ALA A 127 4.04 -20.35 -18.77
CA ALA A 127 2.60 -20.60 -18.72
C ALA A 127 1.85 -20.11 -19.97
N ASN A 128 2.25 -18.97 -20.53
CA ASN A 128 1.50 -18.27 -21.58
C ASN A 128 2.01 -18.59 -22.99
N VAL A 129 3.31 -18.87 -23.13
CA VAL A 129 3.97 -19.07 -24.44
C VAL A 129 4.62 -20.45 -24.55
N GLY A 130 5.24 -20.92 -23.45
CA GLY A 130 5.89 -22.22 -23.38
C GLY A 130 7.33 -22.15 -22.89
N LYS A 131 7.83 -23.29 -22.38
CA LYS A 131 9.14 -23.36 -21.72
C LYS A 131 10.31 -23.01 -22.65
N GLU A 132 10.28 -23.45 -23.90
CA GLU A 132 11.36 -23.18 -24.86
C GLU A 132 11.53 -21.67 -25.12
N ALA A 133 10.41 -20.96 -25.31
CA ALA A 133 10.41 -19.51 -25.47
C ALA A 133 10.92 -18.80 -24.20
N ALA A 134 10.52 -19.28 -23.02
CA ALA A 134 10.99 -18.73 -21.75
C ALA A 134 12.49 -18.93 -21.54
N ASP A 135 13.03 -20.10 -21.88
CA ASP A 135 14.47 -20.40 -21.78
C ASP A 135 15.28 -19.55 -22.78
N ALA A 136 14.81 -19.42 -24.02
CA ALA A 136 15.43 -18.55 -25.02
C ALA A 136 15.42 -17.07 -24.58
N ALA A 137 14.31 -16.59 -24.03
CA ALA A 137 14.20 -15.24 -23.49
C ALA A 137 15.11 -15.01 -22.28
N ALA A 138 15.25 -16.00 -21.39
CA ALA A 138 16.14 -15.93 -20.23
C ALA A 138 17.62 -15.85 -20.64
N ALA A 139 18.02 -16.57 -21.70
CA ALA A 139 19.36 -16.48 -22.25
C ALA A 139 19.64 -15.12 -22.90
N ARG A 140 18.66 -14.56 -23.61
CA ARG A 140 18.82 -13.30 -24.36
C ARG A 140 18.68 -12.05 -23.49
N TRP A 141 17.80 -12.09 -22.48
CA TRP A 141 17.45 -10.93 -21.65
C TRP A 141 17.47 -11.26 -20.13
N PRO A 142 18.62 -11.68 -19.56
CA PRO A 142 18.70 -12.16 -18.17
C PRO A 142 18.37 -11.10 -17.11
N GLY A 143 18.34 -9.82 -17.47
CA GLY A 143 17.93 -8.72 -16.59
C GLY A 143 16.42 -8.67 -16.31
N VAL A 144 15.60 -9.16 -17.26
CA VAL A 144 14.14 -9.12 -17.18
C VAL A 144 13.47 -10.49 -17.25
N VAL A 145 14.18 -11.53 -17.68
CA VAL A 145 13.72 -12.93 -17.62
C VAL A 145 14.81 -13.77 -16.96
N ASN A 146 14.53 -14.35 -15.79
CA ASN A 146 15.51 -15.21 -15.11
C ASN A 146 14.84 -16.13 -14.10
N PRO A 147 15.11 -17.45 -14.08
CA PRO A 147 14.55 -18.35 -13.06
C PRO A 147 14.85 -17.93 -11.60
N LYS A 148 15.91 -17.15 -11.38
CA LYS A 148 16.29 -16.61 -10.07
C LYS A 148 15.74 -15.20 -9.86
N ARG A 149 15.24 -14.94 -8.65
CA ARG A 149 14.77 -13.60 -8.21
C ARG A 149 15.88 -12.55 -8.24
N GLY A 150 15.51 -11.27 -8.18
CA GLY A 150 16.44 -10.14 -8.14
C GLY A 150 16.44 -9.25 -9.39
N GLY A 151 17.51 -8.46 -9.54
CA GLY A 151 17.65 -7.47 -10.61
C GLY A 151 16.83 -6.20 -10.41
N TYR A 152 16.32 -5.98 -9.20
CA TYR A 152 15.52 -4.81 -8.84
C TYR A 152 16.33 -3.52 -8.96
N GLN A 153 15.70 -2.47 -9.47
CA GLN A 153 16.21 -1.12 -9.60
C GLN A 153 15.43 -0.14 -8.71
N GLY A 154 14.13 -0.40 -8.52
CA GLY A 154 13.24 0.41 -7.70
C GLY A 154 12.76 1.70 -8.38
N GLY A 155 11.66 2.26 -7.86
CA GLY A 155 11.09 3.51 -8.33
C GLY A 155 10.74 3.51 -9.83
N ALA A 156 11.00 4.62 -10.50
CA ALA A 156 10.71 4.79 -11.93
C ALA A 156 11.48 3.83 -12.85
N ALA A 157 12.63 3.31 -12.40
CA ALA A 157 13.45 2.39 -13.19
C ALA A 157 12.81 1.00 -13.35
N GLU A 158 11.88 0.61 -12.47
CA GLU A 158 11.11 -0.63 -12.66
C GLU A 158 10.25 -0.60 -13.92
N TYR A 159 9.78 0.58 -14.34
CA TYR A 159 9.01 0.71 -15.59
C TYR A 159 9.87 0.49 -16.83
N VAL A 160 11.17 0.79 -16.78
CA VAL A 160 12.10 0.47 -17.89
C VAL A 160 12.25 -1.05 -18.03
N ARG A 161 12.33 -1.75 -16.90
CA ARG A 161 12.35 -3.22 -16.88
C ARG A 161 11.05 -3.81 -17.41
N LEU A 162 9.91 -3.28 -16.96
CA LEU A 162 8.60 -3.71 -17.41
C LEU A 162 8.41 -3.48 -18.91
N ASP A 163 8.78 -2.31 -19.45
CA ASP A 163 8.71 -2.01 -20.89
C ASP A 163 9.59 -2.99 -21.69
N THR A 164 10.81 -3.26 -21.21
CA THR A 164 11.71 -4.23 -21.86
C THR A 164 11.09 -5.63 -21.88
N ALA A 165 10.45 -6.06 -20.80
CA ALA A 165 9.77 -7.34 -20.72
C ALA A 165 8.51 -7.39 -21.61
N ALA A 166 7.75 -6.30 -21.69
CA ALA A 166 6.52 -6.21 -22.47
C ALA A 166 6.78 -6.31 -23.99
N ARG A 167 7.98 -5.93 -24.44
CA ARG A 167 8.45 -6.17 -25.83
C ARG A 167 8.70 -7.64 -26.15
N ILE A 168 8.84 -8.50 -25.13
CA ILE A 168 8.98 -9.95 -25.29
C ILE A 168 7.58 -10.57 -25.33
N ASP A 169 6.78 -10.32 -24.28
CA ASP A 169 5.38 -10.70 -24.19
C ASP A 169 4.66 -9.78 -23.18
N ALA A 170 3.70 -8.99 -23.64
CA ALA A 170 3.05 -7.96 -22.84
C ALA A 170 2.24 -8.53 -21.66
N ALA A 171 1.46 -9.60 -21.90
CA ALA A 171 0.63 -10.21 -20.86
C ALA A 171 1.51 -10.77 -19.72
N SER A 172 2.55 -11.55 -20.06
CA SER A 172 3.48 -12.11 -19.08
C SER A 172 4.23 -11.02 -18.31
N ALA A 173 4.60 -9.93 -19.00
CA ALA A 173 5.27 -8.79 -18.39
C ALA A 173 4.38 -8.12 -17.33
N TYR A 174 3.15 -7.76 -17.67
CA TYR A 174 2.24 -7.14 -16.71
C TYR A 174 1.91 -8.06 -15.55
N GLU A 175 1.64 -9.34 -15.81
CA GLU A 175 1.40 -10.37 -14.79
C GLU A 175 2.57 -10.53 -13.81
N SER A 176 3.79 -10.20 -14.24
CA SER A 176 5.03 -10.34 -13.47
C SER A 176 5.40 -9.14 -12.61
N ALA A 177 4.53 -8.14 -12.51
CA ALA A 177 4.71 -7.01 -11.59
C ALA A 177 3.68 -7.01 -10.46
N SER A 178 4.11 -6.55 -9.29
CA SER A 178 3.22 -6.12 -8.21
C SER A 178 2.87 -4.64 -8.36
N TRP A 179 1.66 -4.25 -7.98
CA TRP A 179 1.13 -2.92 -8.28
C TRP A 179 0.57 -2.20 -7.06
N GLY A 180 0.75 -0.88 -7.08
CA GLY A 180 0.09 0.06 -6.19
C GLY A 180 0.53 -0.03 -4.73
N ALA A 181 -0.28 0.59 -3.87
CA ALA A 181 0.02 0.76 -2.45
C ALA A 181 0.15 -0.57 -1.68
N PHE A 182 -0.58 -1.61 -2.10
CA PHE A 182 -0.62 -2.92 -1.44
C PHE A 182 0.22 -3.99 -2.15
N GLN A 183 0.85 -3.65 -3.29
CA GLN A 183 1.75 -4.55 -4.04
C GLN A 183 1.10 -5.90 -4.41
N ILE A 184 -0.14 -5.85 -4.90
CA ILE A 184 -0.82 -7.06 -5.40
C ILE A 184 -0.20 -7.47 -6.74
N MET A 185 0.19 -8.73 -6.86
CA MET A 185 0.72 -9.29 -8.10
C MET A 185 -0.37 -9.41 -9.17
N ALA A 186 -0.08 -8.89 -10.36
CA ALA A 186 -1.05 -8.83 -11.44
C ALA A 186 -1.44 -10.21 -12.01
N TYR A 187 -0.61 -11.26 -11.89
CA TYR A 187 -1.01 -12.62 -12.28
C TYR A 187 -2.24 -13.15 -11.51
N HIS A 188 -2.67 -12.46 -10.44
CA HIS A 188 -3.92 -12.76 -9.75
C HIS A 188 -5.16 -12.21 -10.46
N TRP A 189 -5.05 -11.40 -11.52
CA TRP A 189 -6.17 -10.70 -12.17
C TRP A 189 -7.42 -11.59 -12.34
N LYS A 190 -7.24 -12.82 -12.84
CA LYS A 190 -8.33 -13.77 -13.07
C LYS A 190 -8.96 -14.26 -11.77
N ARG A 191 -8.14 -14.61 -10.77
CA ARG A 191 -8.60 -15.02 -9.43
C ARG A 191 -9.38 -13.89 -8.74
N LEU A 192 -9.00 -12.65 -9.00
CA LEU A 192 -9.63 -11.46 -8.43
C LEU A 192 -10.84 -10.96 -9.25
N GLY A 193 -11.21 -11.66 -10.31
CA GLY A 193 -12.41 -11.35 -11.10
C GLY A 193 -12.27 -10.13 -12.01
N TYR A 194 -11.05 -9.77 -12.40
CA TYR A 194 -10.84 -8.87 -13.54
C TYR A 194 -10.97 -9.68 -14.84
N ALA A 195 -11.42 -9.04 -15.92
CA ALA A 195 -11.59 -9.62 -17.25
C ALA A 195 -10.26 -9.90 -17.95
N SER A 196 -9.22 -9.11 -17.65
CA SER A 196 -7.86 -9.28 -18.21
C SER A 196 -6.80 -8.66 -17.30
N VAL A 197 -5.53 -8.93 -17.60
CA VAL A 197 -4.41 -8.23 -16.97
C VAL A 197 -4.37 -6.75 -17.33
N ASP A 198 -4.77 -6.37 -18.54
CA ASP A 198 -4.85 -4.97 -18.98
C ASP A 198 -5.93 -4.20 -18.20
N GLU A 199 -7.08 -4.83 -17.93
CA GLU A 199 -8.09 -4.23 -17.05
C GLU A 199 -7.52 -4.04 -15.65
N PHE A 200 -6.88 -5.07 -15.07
CA PHE A 200 -6.24 -4.95 -13.75
C PHE A 200 -5.27 -3.76 -13.71
N VAL A 201 -4.35 -3.65 -14.67
CA VAL A 201 -3.38 -2.56 -14.75
C VAL A 201 -4.07 -1.20 -14.91
N SER A 202 -5.05 -1.10 -15.80
CA SER A 202 -5.81 0.13 -16.02
C SER A 202 -6.51 0.60 -14.73
N ARG A 203 -7.05 -0.32 -13.93
CA ARG A 203 -7.64 -0.01 -12.61
C ARG A 203 -6.56 0.53 -11.66
N MET A 204 -5.38 -0.09 -11.62
CA MET A 204 -4.28 0.41 -10.78
C MET A 204 -3.84 1.84 -11.15
N GLU A 205 -4.01 2.28 -12.40
CA GLU A 205 -3.66 3.64 -12.82
C GLU A 205 -4.66 4.72 -12.38
N LEU A 206 -5.91 4.34 -12.07
CA LEU A 206 -6.99 5.26 -11.72
C LEU A 206 -6.78 5.93 -10.35
N GLY A 207 -6.40 5.17 -9.33
CA GLY A 207 -6.25 5.70 -7.97
C GLY A 207 -5.99 4.64 -6.91
N GLU A 208 -5.64 5.09 -5.71
CA GLU A 208 -5.35 4.19 -4.58
C GLU A 208 -6.60 3.45 -4.07
N ALA A 209 -7.80 3.97 -4.34
CA ALA A 209 -9.04 3.25 -4.08
C ALA A 209 -9.10 1.92 -4.86
N GLU A 210 -8.55 1.89 -6.08
CA GLU A 210 -8.43 0.67 -6.87
C GLU A 210 -7.32 -0.25 -6.34
N HIS A 211 -6.22 0.31 -5.83
CA HIS A 211 -5.18 -0.48 -5.16
C HIS A 211 -5.76 -1.20 -3.94
N LEU A 212 -6.60 -0.51 -3.16
CA LEU A 212 -7.32 -1.10 -2.05
C LEU A 212 -8.33 -2.15 -2.52
N ASP A 213 -9.07 -1.90 -3.60
CA ASP A 213 -10.02 -2.89 -4.16
C ASP A 213 -9.33 -4.19 -4.57
N ALA A 214 -8.16 -4.11 -5.23
CA ALA A 214 -7.35 -5.29 -5.53
C ALA A 214 -6.93 -6.06 -4.27
N PHE A 215 -6.53 -5.35 -3.21
CA PHE A 215 -6.22 -5.95 -1.91
C PHE A 215 -7.46 -6.61 -1.28
N VAL A 216 -8.61 -5.93 -1.27
CA VAL A 216 -9.87 -6.44 -0.74
C VAL A 216 -10.29 -7.73 -1.46
N ARG A 217 -10.23 -7.74 -2.80
CA ARG A 217 -10.49 -8.93 -3.61
C ARG A 217 -9.52 -10.05 -3.28
N TYR A 218 -8.24 -9.74 -3.09
CA TYR A 218 -7.22 -10.72 -2.74
C TYR A 218 -7.53 -11.41 -1.41
N VAL A 219 -7.85 -10.63 -0.38
CA VAL A 219 -8.27 -11.16 0.92
C VAL A 219 -9.58 -11.96 0.80
N ALA A 220 -10.58 -11.43 0.08
CA ALA A 220 -11.87 -12.09 -0.08
C ALA A 220 -11.77 -13.43 -0.85
N ALA A 221 -10.84 -13.53 -1.80
CA ALA A 221 -10.57 -14.75 -2.58
C ALA A 221 -9.79 -15.82 -1.79
N ASP A 222 -9.38 -15.55 -0.55
CA ASP A 222 -8.72 -16.50 0.34
C ASP A 222 -9.54 -16.71 1.62
N LYS A 223 -10.25 -17.84 1.70
CA LYS A 223 -11.13 -18.15 2.84
C LYS A 223 -10.38 -18.17 4.17
N LYS A 224 -9.12 -18.62 4.19
CA LYS A 224 -8.33 -18.71 5.43
C LYS A 224 -7.87 -17.32 5.86
N LEU A 225 -7.37 -16.53 4.91
CA LEU A 225 -6.92 -15.16 5.18
C LEU A 225 -8.08 -14.28 5.62
N LEU A 226 -9.23 -14.35 4.95
CA LEU A 226 -10.44 -13.62 5.32
C LEU A 226 -10.94 -14.02 6.72
N ALA A 227 -10.95 -15.32 7.04
CA ALA A 227 -11.34 -15.79 8.36
C ALA A 227 -10.38 -15.30 9.46
N ALA A 228 -9.07 -15.29 9.19
CA ALA A 228 -8.08 -14.74 10.11
C ALA A 228 -8.31 -13.25 10.36
N LEU A 229 -8.59 -12.46 9.31
CA LEU A 229 -8.89 -11.03 9.43
C LEU A 229 -10.18 -10.78 10.25
N ARG A 230 -11.26 -11.50 9.93
CA ARG A 230 -12.55 -11.40 10.65
C ARG A 230 -12.42 -11.75 12.12
N ALA A 231 -11.64 -12.77 12.43
CA ALA A 231 -11.37 -13.20 13.79
C ALA A 231 -10.26 -12.38 14.49
N ARG A 232 -9.67 -11.38 13.81
CA ARG A 232 -8.52 -10.58 14.29
C ARG A 232 -7.34 -11.43 14.75
N LYS A 233 -7.10 -12.55 14.07
CA LYS A 233 -5.94 -13.41 14.30
C LYS A 233 -4.73 -12.81 13.56
N TRP A 234 -4.16 -11.73 14.11
CA TRP A 234 -3.15 -10.92 13.42
C TRP A 234 -1.93 -11.69 12.95
N ALA A 235 -1.40 -12.61 13.77
CA ALA A 235 -0.29 -13.47 13.35
C ALA A 235 -0.65 -14.36 12.15
N ALA A 236 -1.81 -15.03 12.19
CA ALA A 236 -2.26 -15.87 11.07
C ALA A 236 -2.58 -15.05 9.81
N PHE A 237 -3.09 -13.83 9.97
CA PHE A 237 -3.32 -12.91 8.87
C PHE A 237 -2.00 -12.42 8.25
N ALA A 238 -1.06 -11.98 9.09
CA ALA A 238 0.25 -11.50 8.67
C ALA A 238 1.06 -12.61 8.00
N GLU A 239 1.04 -13.84 8.52
CA GLU A 239 1.67 -14.99 7.88
C GLU A 239 1.07 -15.28 6.49
N GLY A 240 -0.26 -15.27 6.39
CA GLY A 240 -0.95 -15.55 5.13
C GLY A 240 -0.75 -14.46 4.07
N TYR A 241 -0.51 -13.21 4.47
CA TYR A 241 -0.31 -12.09 3.55
C TYR A 241 1.18 -11.81 3.25
N ASN A 242 2.02 -11.73 4.28
CA ASN A 242 3.44 -11.37 4.19
C ASN A 242 4.38 -12.59 4.10
N GLY A 243 3.88 -13.80 4.33
CA GLY A 243 4.65 -15.04 4.32
C GLY A 243 5.20 -15.44 5.70
N PRO A 244 5.91 -16.58 5.79
CA PRO A 244 6.33 -17.20 7.05
C PRO A 244 7.29 -16.33 7.88
N GLU A 245 7.99 -15.40 7.24
CA GLU A 245 8.96 -14.50 7.88
C GLU A 245 8.33 -13.21 8.44
N PHE A 246 6.99 -13.09 8.47
CA PHE A 246 6.28 -11.87 8.88
C PHE A 246 6.74 -11.33 10.26
N ALA A 247 7.07 -12.22 11.20
CA ALA A 247 7.43 -11.87 12.56
C ALA A 247 8.73 -11.06 12.65
N ILE A 248 9.67 -11.24 11.70
CA ILE A 248 10.92 -10.46 11.64
C ILE A 248 10.63 -8.96 11.50
N ASN A 249 9.53 -8.63 10.80
CA ASN A 249 9.11 -7.26 10.57
C ASN A 249 7.99 -6.80 11.53
N LEU A 250 7.63 -7.64 12.51
CA LEU A 250 6.61 -7.38 13.54
C LEU A 250 5.22 -7.03 12.97
N TYR A 251 4.86 -7.61 11.82
CA TYR A 251 3.58 -7.29 11.15
C TYR A 251 2.36 -7.53 12.05
N ASP A 252 2.36 -8.65 12.77
CA ASP A 252 1.33 -9.02 13.74
C ASP A 252 1.18 -8.01 14.87
N VAL A 253 2.28 -7.62 15.51
CA VAL A 253 2.29 -6.65 16.62
C VAL A 253 1.87 -5.27 16.12
N LYS A 254 2.31 -4.86 14.92
CA LYS A 254 1.91 -3.60 14.30
C LYS A 254 0.42 -3.57 14.01
N LEU A 255 -0.13 -4.65 13.44
CA LEU A 255 -1.56 -4.78 13.16
C LEU A 255 -2.39 -4.71 14.44
N ASP A 256 -1.99 -5.41 15.50
CA ASP A 256 -2.69 -5.40 16.77
C ASP A 256 -2.71 -4.01 17.42
N ARG A 257 -1.56 -3.34 17.46
CA ARG A 257 -1.43 -1.97 17.99
C ARG A 257 -2.24 -0.97 17.18
N ALA A 258 -2.15 -1.03 15.85
CA ALA A 258 -2.92 -0.17 14.97
C ALA A 258 -4.43 -0.41 15.16
N TYR A 259 -4.86 -1.66 15.29
CA TYR A 259 -6.25 -1.98 15.60
C TYR A 259 -6.69 -1.39 16.93
N ALA A 260 -5.91 -1.56 17.99
CA ALA A 260 -6.24 -1.01 19.32
C ALA A 260 -6.37 0.51 19.31
N LYS A 261 -5.50 1.21 18.55
CA LYS A 261 -5.60 2.65 18.29
C LYS A 261 -6.94 3.02 17.65
N TYR A 262 -7.32 2.36 16.54
CA TYR A 262 -8.55 2.69 15.81
C TYR A 262 -9.83 2.19 16.46
N ALA A 263 -9.76 1.15 17.29
CA ALA A 263 -10.88 0.65 18.08
C ALA A 263 -11.14 1.49 19.33
N GLY A 264 -10.27 2.45 19.66
CA GLY A 264 -10.35 3.26 20.87
C GLY A 264 -9.97 2.51 22.16
N THR A 265 -9.36 1.32 22.04
CA THR A 265 -8.97 0.46 23.17
C THR A 265 -7.52 0.65 23.61
N GLY A 266 -6.71 1.37 22.82
CA GLY A 266 -5.26 1.57 23.07
C GLY A 266 -4.90 2.74 23.99
N LYS A 267 -5.85 3.58 24.41
CA LYS A 267 -5.59 4.78 25.24
C LYS A 267 -5.65 4.53 26.76
N ALA A 268 -5.83 3.29 27.21
CA ALA A 268 -5.95 2.92 28.62
C ALA A 268 -4.64 2.42 29.27
N ALA A 269 -3.50 2.54 28.59
CA ALA A 269 -2.21 2.12 29.14
C ALA A 269 -1.09 3.06 28.67
N ALA A 270 -1.03 4.24 29.28
CA ALA A 270 0.15 5.08 29.35
C ALA A 270 0.28 5.58 30.80
#